data_AF-A0A957R6F6-F1
#
_entry.id   AF-A0A957R6F6-F1
#
_cell.length_a   1.000
_cell.length_b   1.000
_cell.length_c   1.000
_cell.angle_alpha   90.00
_cell.angle_beta   90.00
_cell.angle_gamma   90.00
#
_symmetry.space_group_name_H-M   'P 1'
#
loop_
_entity.id
_entity.type
_entity.pdbx_description
1 polymer ?
#
loop_
_entity_poly.entity_id
_entity_poly.type
_entity_poly.pdbx_seq_one_letter_code
_entity_poly.pdbx_strand_id
1 'polypeptide(L)'
;TRQPEPPRVNIIDENCTGCTRCAVDCPYKAIEIVERPEGSEYKYLAVADPAMCVSCGICLGSCLDNAITLGDSAPNILWDVVKHRIQLAQAKAEHPEDVEIVFACERHANQSAQPYLERRIQGVVATHENVEVIAVPCAGAVPPDVLTYALEEGAAEVRVIGCPPDDCANREGNRWEEQRLTRERVPKLRRRYANVPISAVWLAPDEFEQGLAVDVYAEETNWLETRRMLSTLNWRNFVPAFTMLAIVMLIQILFSDLNYRSPAAQEARIQVVLTDVGQPFTYYGYGEAISKPAGTLQLNVELDGELVSTVSFESDSLKPAEPQIFVWERVVEPDTFAVKVYWSHKASGAVFDIYDQQFDLNAGQIARVTQGQ
;
A
#
# COMPACT_ATOMS: atom_id res chain seq x y z
N THR A 1 -2.61 -30.94 -18.20
CA THR A 1 -4.05 -31.22 -18.01
C THR A 1 -4.72 -29.92 -17.63
N ARG A 2 -5.81 -29.53 -18.31
CA ARG A 2 -6.56 -28.30 -18.00
C ARG A 2 -7.15 -28.49 -16.60
N GLN A 3 -6.80 -27.66 -15.63
CA GLN A 3 -7.46 -27.69 -14.33
C GLN A 3 -8.97 -27.49 -14.55
N PRO A 4 -9.83 -28.28 -13.87
CA PRO A 4 -11.27 -28.07 -13.95
C PRO A 4 -11.60 -26.65 -13.51
N GLU A 5 -12.55 -26.02 -14.20
CA GLU A 5 -12.95 -24.66 -13.86
C GLU A 5 -13.58 -24.65 -12.45
N PRO A 6 -13.24 -23.67 -11.59
CA PRO A 6 -13.76 -23.65 -10.24
C PRO A 6 -15.30 -23.52 -10.24
N PRO A 7 -16.02 -24.20 -9.34
CA PRO A 7 -17.48 -24.26 -9.35
C PRO A 7 -18.08 -22.88 -9.07
N ARG A 8 -19.04 -22.42 -9.88
CA ARG A 8 -19.65 -21.10 -9.72
C ARG A 8 -20.91 -21.15 -8.87
N VAL A 9 -21.22 -20.04 -8.21
CA VAL A 9 -22.44 -19.91 -7.43
C VAL A 9 -23.64 -19.76 -8.36
N ASN A 10 -24.71 -20.52 -8.09
CA ASN A 10 -26.01 -20.33 -8.74
C ASN A 10 -27.09 -20.06 -7.69
N ILE A 11 -28.10 -19.27 -8.08
CA ILE A 11 -29.27 -18.97 -7.24
C ILE A 11 -30.44 -19.86 -7.68
N ILE A 12 -31.12 -20.46 -6.72
CA ILE A 12 -32.37 -21.19 -6.92
C ILE A 12 -33.51 -20.20 -6.71
N ASP A 13 -34.09 -19.74 -7.80
CA ASP A 13 -35.10 -18.67 -7.82
C ASP A 13 -36.32 -19.02 -6.98
N GLU A 14 -36.71 -20.30 -6.91
CA GLU A 14 -37.86 -20.76 -6.14
C GLU A 14 -37.64 -20.66 -4.63
N ASN A 15 -36.39 -20.82 -4.17
CA ASN A 15 -36.03 -20.77 -2.75
C ASN A 15 -35.62 -19.35 -2.30
N CYS A 16 -35.32 -18.45 -3.24
CA CYS A 16 -34.75 -17.14 -2.92
C CYS A 16 -35.81 -16.16 -2.40
N THR A 17 -35.72 -15.78 -1.12
CA THR A 17 -36.62 -14.80 -0.49
C THR A 17 -36.29 -13.34 -0.82
N GLY A 18 -35.20 -13.07 -1.54
CA GLY A 18 -34.77 -11.71 -1.87
C GLY A 18 -34.26 -10.90 -0.66
N CYS A 19 -33.83 -11.56 0.43
CA CYS A 19 -33.43 -10.91 1.69
C CYS A 19 -32.09 -10.13 1.66
N THR A 20 -31.44 -10.04 0.50
CA THR A 20 -30.23 -9.26 0.20
C THR A 20 -28.93 -9.60 0.96
N ARG A 21 -28.95 -10.54 1.91
CA ARG A 21 -27.77 -10.87 2.74
C ARG A 21 -26.59 -11.38 1.91
N CYS A 22 -26.83 -12.28 0.97
CA CYS A 22 -25.78 -12.83 0.12
C CYS A 22 -25.06 -11.75 -0.72
N ALA A 23 -25.78 -10.72 -1.17
CA ALA A 23 -25.20 -9.59 -1.88
C ALA A 23 -24.34 -8.70 -0.95
N VAL A 24 -24.82 -8.45 0.28
CA VAL A 24 -24.08 -7.68 1.30
C VAL A 24 -22.82 -8.42 1.76
N ASP A 25 -22.88 -9.74 1.87
CA ASP A 25 -21.77 -10.57 2.36
C ASP A 25 -20.75 -10.89 1.26
N CYS A 26 -21.11 -10.80 -0.02
CA CYS A 26 -20.22 -11.13 -1.13
C CYS A 26 -19.10 -10.08 -1.26
N PRO A 27 -17.85 -10.43 -0.92
CA PRO A 27 -16.79 -9.44 -0.90
C PRO A 27 -16.30 -9.11 -2.33
N TYR A 28 -16.68 -9.94 -3.32
CA TYR A 28 -16.37 -9.76 -4.74
C TYR A 28 -17.49 -9.06 -5.52
N LYS A 29 -18.61 -8.72 -4.87
CA LYS A 29 -19.80 -8.14 -5.53
C LYS A 29 -20.31 -8.98 -6.72
N ALA A 30 -20.17 -10.30 -6.60
CA ALA A 30 -20.63 -11.26 -7.59
C ALA A 30 -22.14 -11.57 -7.48
N ILE A 31 -22.87 -10.92 -6.57
CA ILE A 31 -24.31 -11.10 -6.40
C ILE A 31 -24.97 -9.73 -6.40
N GLU A 32 -25.93 -9.55 -7.29
CA GLU A 32 -26.78 -8.37 -7.41
C GLU A 32 -28.21 -8.70 -6.96
N ILE A 33 -28.94 -7.68 -6.51
CA ILE A 33 -30.36 -7.81 -6.16
C ILE A 33 -31.18 -7.10 -7.22
N VAL A 34 -32.06 -7.85 -7.90
CA VAL A 34 -32.96 -7.34 -8.94
C VAL A 34 -34.41 -7.44 -8.47
N GLU A 35 -35.29 -6.64 -9.09
CA GLU A 35 -36.73 -6.75 -8.85
C GLU A 35 -37.32 -7.92 -9.64
N ARG A 36 -38.21 -8.68 -9.01
CA ARG A 36 -39.00 -9.73 -9.67
C ARG A 36 -40.18 -9.13 -10.44
N PRO A 37 -40.75 -9.87 -11.41
CA PRO A 37 -42.01 -9.48 -12.04
C PRO A 37 -43.13 -9.26 -11.02
N GLU A 38 -44.03 -8.32 -11.31
CA GLU A 38 -45.20 -8.05 -10.48
C GLU A 38 -46.03 -9.32 -10.26
N GLY A 39 -46.48 -9.54 -9.02
CA GLY A 39 -47.24 -10.74 -8.63
C GLY A 39 -46.38 -11.92 -8.14
N SER A 40 -45.06 -11.79 -8.11
CA SER A 40 -44.17 -12.76 -7.45
C SER A 40 -44.34 -12.76 -5.93
N GLU A 41 -44.10 -13.90 -5.27
CA GLU A 41 -44.18 -14.04 -3.80
C GLU A 41 -43.27 -13.04 -3.07
N TYR A 42 -42.05 -12.87 -3.57
CA TYR A 42 -41.06 -11.92 -3.07
C TYR A 42 -40.80 -10.82 -4.10
N LYS A 43 -40.56 -9.60 -3.61
CA LYS A 43 -40.27 -8.45 -4.47
C LYS A 43 -38.89 -8.55 -5.16
N TYR A 44 -37.92 -9.16 -4.50
CA TYR A 44 -36.52 -9.16 -4.93
C TYR A 44 -36.01 -10.56 -5.25
N LEU A 45 -35.00 -10.64 -6.10
CA LEU A 45 -34.27 -11.85 -6.46
C LEU A 45 -32.77 -11.58 -6.43
N ALA A 46 -32.00 -12.51 -5.88
CA ALA A 46 -30.55 -12.47 -6.01
C ALA A 46 -30.14 -13.06 -7.37
N VAL A 47 -29.24 -12.41 -8.07
CA VAL A 47 -28.67 -12.89 -9.34
C VAL A 47 -27.15 -12.92 -9.19
N ALA A 48 -26.55 -14.07 -9.49
CA ALA A 48 -25.10 -14.23 -9.44
C ALA A 48 -24.47 -13.89 -10.79
N ASP A 49 -23.35 -13.17 -10.78
CA ASP A 49 -22.46 -12.98 -11.93
C ASP A 49 -21.31 -14.02 -11.85
N PRO A 50 -21.30 -15.05 -12.71
CA PRO A 50 -20.27 -16.08 -12.70
C PRO A 50 -18.86 -15.54 -13.03
N ALA A 51 -18.75 -14.42 -13.74
CA ALA A 51 -17.45 -13.84 -14.10
C ALA A 51 -16.75 -13.19 -12.90
N MET A 52 -17.52 -12.73 -11.91
CA MET A 52 -17.02 -12.12 -10.68
C MET A 52 -16.88 -13.13 -9.53
N CYS A 53 -17.47 -14.32 -9.67
CA CYS A 53 -17.50 -15.35 -8.64
C CYS A 53 -16.17 -16.11 -8.55
N VAL A 54 -15.50 -16.02 -7.39
CA VAL A 54 -14.26 -16.76 -7.10
C VAL A 54 -14.49 -18.06 -6.32
N SER A 55 -15.73 -18.53 -6.25
CA SER A 55 -16.07 -19.83 -5.62
C SER A 55 -15.82 -19.93 -4.11
N CYS A 56 -15.71 -18.80 -3.40
CA CYS A 56 -15.45 -18.77 -1.95
C CYS A 56 -16.59 -19.29 -1.06
N GLY A 57 -17.81 -19.38 -1.59
CA GLY A 57 -18.97 -19.92 -0.88
C GLY A 57 -19.54 -19.08 0.28
N ILE A 58 -19.02 -17.88 0.57
CA ILE A 58 -19.47 -17.02 1.69
C ILE A 58 -20.98 -16.74 1.67
N CYS A 59 -21.56 -16.64 0.48
CA CYS A 59 -22.99 -16.45 0.28
C CYS A 59 -23.82 -17.66 0.75
N LEU A 60 -23.30 -18.89 0.69
CA LEU A 60 -23.96 -20.09 1.25
C LEU A 60 -24.10 -19.93 2.77
N GLY A 61 -23.04 -19.48 3.45
CA GLY A 61 -23.07 -19.18 4.90
C GLY A 61 -24.04 -18.05 5.28
N SER A 62 -24.48 -17.23 4.30
CA SER A 62 -25.40 -16.10 4.51
C SER A 62 -26.87 -16.44 4.26
N CYS A 63 -27.13 -17.50 3.47
CA CYS A 63 -28.46 -17.86 3.00
C CYS A 63 -29.15 -18.78 4.00
N LEU A 64 -30.24 -18.33 4.62
CA LEU A 64 -31.03 -19.15 5.55
C LEU A 64 -32.01 -20.08 4.85
N ASP A 65 -32.37 -19.76 3.61
CA ASP A 65 -33.40 -20.46 2.84
C ASP A 65 -32.82 -21.51 1.88
N ASN A 66 -31.50 -21.77 1.96
CA ASN A 66 -30.79 -22.72 1.08
C ASN A 66 -31.07 -22.49 -0.41
N ALA A 67 -31.06 -21.23 -0.83
CA ALA A 67 -31.33 -20.80 -2.20
C ALA A 67 -30.06 -20.67 -3.06
N ILE A 68 -28.92 -21.16 -2.59
CA ILE A 68 -27.62 -20.95 -3.22
C ILE A 68 -26.90 -22.30 -3.35
N THR A 69 -26.41 -22.60 -4.55
CA THR A 69 -25.55 -23.76 -4.82
C THR A 69 -24.13 -23.32 -5.17
N LEU A 70 -23.19 -24.26 -5.07
CA LEU A 70 -21.82 -24.10 -5.56
C LEU A 70 -21.55 -25.20 -6.60
N GLY A 71 -21.51 -24.81 -7.88
CA GLY A 71 -21.54 -25.73 -9.01
C GLY A 71 -22.86 -26.50 -9.06
N ASP A 72 -22.77 -27.80 -9.32
CA ASP A 72 -23.91 -28.72 -9.39
C ASP A 72 -24.29 -29.31 -8.02
N SER A 73 -23.67 -28.83 -6.95
CA SER A 73 -23.91 -29.33 -5.59
C SER A 73 -25.29 -28.93 -5.08
N ALA A 74 -25.99 -29.84 -4.42
CA ALA A 74 -27.25 -29.51 -3.75
C ALA A 74 -27.03 -28.45 -2.65
N PRO A 75 -27.98 -27.52 -2.40
CA PRO A 75 -27.84 -26.49 -1.37
C PRO A 75 -27.58 -27.03 0.04
N ASN A 76 -28.12 -28.21 0.34
CA ASN A 76 -28.03 -28.88 1.64
C ASN A 76 -26.85 -29.86 1.75
N ILE A 77 -25.97 -29.94 0.73
CA ILE A 77 -24.89 -30.94 0.68
C ILE A 77 -24.02 -30.94 1.94
N LEU A 78 -23.80 -29.77 2.55
CA LEU A 78 -22.97 -29.65 3.74
C LEU A 78 -23.59 -30.39 4.95
N TRP A 79 -24.92 -30.37 5.09
CA TRP A 79 -25.62 -31.13 6.12
C TRP A 79 -25.48 -32.64 5.90
N ASP A 80 -25.62 -33.09 4.64
CA ASP A 80 -25.47 -34.51 4.31
C ASP A 80 -24.04 -35.00 4.59
N VAL A 81 -23.03 -34.18 4.24
CA VAL A 81 -21.61 -34.48 4.54
C VAL A 81 -21.38 -34.56 6.04
N VAL A 82 -21.87 -33.59 6.83
CA VAL A 82 -21.75 -33.58 8.29
C VAL A 82 -22.35 -34.85 8.89
N LYS A 83 -23.60 -35.16 8.54
CA LYS A 83 -24.30 -36.36 9.02
C LYS A 83 -23.52 -37.63 8.71
N HIS A 84 -23.09 -37.79 7.47
CA HIS A 84 -22.36 -38.98 7.05
C HIS A 84 -20.98 -39.08 7.70
N ARG A 85 -20.28 -37.96 7.91
CA ARG A 85 -18.98 -37.93 8.58
C ARG A 85 -19.11 -38.35 10.04
N ILE A 86 -20.06 -37.78 10.78
CA ILE A 86 -20.34 -38.14 12.18
C ILE A 86 -20.66 -39.64 12.29
N GLN A 87 -21.61 -40.14 11.48
CA GLN A 87 -22.00 -41.55 11.49
C GLN A 87 -20.82 -42.50 11.22
N LEU A 88 -19.98 -42.16 10.24
CA LEU A 88 -18.81 -42.98 9.89
C LEU A 88 -17.74 -42.96 10.97
N ALA A 89 -17.57 -41.82 11.65
CA ALA A 89 -16.58 -41.67 12.72
C ALA A 89 -17.02 -42.40 13.99
N GLN A 90 -18.27 -42.20 14.41
CA GLN A 90 -18.86 -42.89 15.55
C GLN A 90 -18.87 -44.41 15.36
N ALA A 91 -19.07 -44.91 14.14
CA ALA A 91 -19.01 -46.34 13.85
C ALA A 91 -17.60 -46.94 13.94
N LYS A 92 -16.55 -46.12 13.93
CA LYS A 92 -15.14 -46.55 13.95
C LYS A 92 -14.42 -46.24 15.25
N ALA A 93 -14.85 -45.19 15.96
CA ALA A 93 -14.23 -44.73 17.18
C ALA A 93 -14.44 -45.71 18.32
N GLU A 94 -13.44 -45.87 19.18
CA GLU A 94 -13.58 -46.58 20.46
C GLU A 94 -14.48 -45.81 21.43
N HIS A 95 -14.46 -44.47 21.32
CA HIS A 95 -15.29 -43.52 22.07
C HIS A 95 -16.14 -42.66 21.12
N PRO A 96 -17.29 -43.18 20.65
CA PRO A 96 -18.18 -42.44 19.74
C PRO A 96 -18.70 -41.12 20.30
N GLU A 97 -18.77 -41.00 21.64
CA GLU A 97 -19.20 -39.81 22.37
C GLU A 97 -18.21 -38.63 22.28
N ASP A 98 -16.97 -38.87 21.83
CA ASP A 98 -15.89 -37.88 21.80
C ASP A 98 -15.58 -37.36 20.39
N VAL A 99 -16.43 -37.68 19.40
CA VAL A 99 -16.21 -37.29 18.00
C VAL A 99 -16.31 -35.76 17.83
N GLU A 100 -15.23 -35.13 17.38
CA GLU A 100 -15.15 -33.70 17.07
C GLU A 100 -15.28 -33.46 15.57
N ILE A 101 -16.07 -32.45 15.19
CA ILE A 101 -16.17 -31.99 13.79
C ILE A 101 -15.42 -30.67 13.62
N VAL A 102 -14.48 -30.65 12.69
CA VAL A 102 -13.69 -29.45 12.39
C VAL A 102 -13.94 -28.99 10.96
N PHE A 103 -14.49 -27.80 10.79
CA PHE A 103 -14.58 -27.14 9.50
C PHE A 103 -13.29 -26.38 9.21
N ALA A 104 -12.51 -26.87 8.24
CA ALA A 104 -11.26 -26.24 7.83
C ALA A 104 -11.44 -25.47 6.52
N CYS A 105 -11.04 -24.20 6.48
CA CYS A 105 -11.02 -23.47 5.21
C CYS A 105 -10.05 -24.11 4.21
N GLU A 106 -10.28 -23.89 2.91
CA GLU A 106 -9.50 -24.51 1.83
C GLU A 106 -7.98 -24.31 1.99
N ARG A 107 -7.55 -23.14 2.48
CA ARG A 107 -6.12 -22.86 2.69
C ARG A 107 -5.51 -23.74 3.78
N HIS A 108 -6.22 -23.97 4.89
CA HIS A 108 -5.79 -24.91 5.94
C HIS A 108 -5.89 -26.36 5.44
N ALA A 109 -7.00 -26.70 4.78
CA ALA A 109 -7.20 -28.00 4.14
C ALA A 109 -6.03 -28.38 3.23
N ASN A 110 -5.56 -27.44 2.41
CA ASN A 110 -4.50 -27.68 1.44
C ASN A 110 -3.08 -27.67 2.02
N GLN A 111 -2.82 -27.02 3.15
CA GLN A 111 -1.47 -26.84 3.67
C GLN A 111 -1.13 -27.76 4.83
N SER A 112 -2.01 -27.88 5.82
CA SER A 112 -1.68 -28.50 7.12
C SER A 112 -2.74 -29.47 7.63
N ALA A 113 -4.00 -29.40 7.16
CA ALA A 113 -5.04 -30.34 7.55
C ALA A 113 -5.12 -31.59 6.67
N GLN A 114 -4.27 -31.71 5.64
CA GLN A 114 -4.22 -32.89 4.74
C GLN A 114 -4.16 -34.24 5.48
N PRO A 115 -3.37 -34.42 6.58
CA PRO A 115 -3.33 -35.67 7.32
C PRO A 115 -4.69 -36.13 7.89
N TYR A 116 -5.63 -35.19 8.07
CA TYR A 116 -6.97 -35.45 8.60
C TYR A 116 -8.04 -35.61 7.50
N LEU A 117 -7.73 -35.20 6.26
CA LEU A 117 -8.61 -35.32 5.10
C LEU A 117 -8.37 -36.63 4.33
N GLU A 118 -7.10 -37.01 4.20
CA GLU A 118 -6.70 -38.22 3.51
C GLU A 118 -6.51 -39.36 4.52
N ARG A 119 -7.40 -40.37 4.50
CA ARG A 119 -7.26 -41.56 5.34
C ARG A 119 -6.02 -42.44 5.04
N ARG A 120 -5.00 -41.98 4.30
CA ARG A 120 -3.85 -42.83 3.89
C ARG A 120 -2.65 -42.11 3.27
N ILE A 121 -2.00 -41.19 3.98
CA ILE A 121 -0.55 -40.98 3.74
C ILE A 121 0.20 -42.01 4.58
N GLN A 122 0.83 -42.99 3.93
CA GLN A 122 1.70 -43.96 4.59
C GLN A 122 2.81 -43.21 5.35
N GLY A 123 2.72 -43.18 6.69
CA GLY A 123 3.79 -42.70 7.58
C GLY A 123 3.50 -41.43 8.37
N VAL A 124 2.37 -40.74 8.14
CA VAL A 124 1.92 -39.62 8.99
C VAL A 124 0.68 -40.07 9.75
N VAL A 125 0.80 -40.22 11.07
CA VAL A 125 -0.30 -40.59 11.96
C VAL A 125 -0.90 -39.28 12.47
N ALA A 126 -2.19 -39.03 12.16
CA ALA A 126 -2.94 -37.97 12.81
C ALA A 126 -2.96 -38.26 14.32
N THR A 127 -2.57 -37.28 15.14
CA THR A 127 -2.43 -37.42 16.59
C THR A 127 -3.78 -37.45 17.31
N HIS A 128 -4.85 -36.97 16.66
CA HIS A 128 -6.21 -36.93 17.18
C HIS A 128 -7.10 -37.94 16.45
N GLU A 129 -7.32 -39.11 17.06
CA GLU A 129 -8.08 -40.21 16.43
C GLU A 129 -9.60 -39.95 16.30
N ASN A 130 -10.15 -39.03 17.10
CA ASN A 130 -11.59 -38.71 17.12
C ASN A 130 -11.95 -37.38 16.40
N VAL A 131 -11.02 -36.80 15.64
CA VAL A 131 -11.24 -35.55 14.90
C VAL A 131 -11.58 -35.84 13.44
N GLU A 132 -12.74 -35.40 12.97
CA GLU A 132 -13.13 -35.45 11.56
C GLU A 132 -13.13 -34.06 10.95
N VAL A 133 -12.27 -33.87 9.95
CA VAL A 133 -12.12 -32.59 9.25
C VAL A 133 -13.01 -32.56 8.01
N ILE A 134 -13.78 -31.49 7.87
CA ILE A 134 -14.59 -31.17 6.70
C ILE A 134 -13.99 -29.92 6.05
N ALA A 135 -13.38 -30.11 4.88
CA ALA A 135 -12.86 -29.01 4.08
C ALA A 135 -14.00 -28.20 3.45
N VAL A 136 -13.93 -26.88 3.57
CA VAL A 136 -14.87 -25.93 2.95
C VAL A 136 -14.10 -24.84 2.19
N PRO A 137 -14.67 -24.24 1.11
CA PRO A 137 -13.96 -23.21 0.34
C PRO A 137 -13.49 -22.01 1.18
N CYS A 138 -14.26 -21.66 2.21
CA CYS A 138 -13.93 -20.63 3.18
C CYS A 138 -14.61 -20.94 4.52
N ALA A 139 -14.03 -20.48 5.63
CA ALA A 139 -14.71 -20.51 6.93
C ALA A 139 -16.07 -19.79 6.87
N GLY A 140 -16.14 -18.65 6.17
CA GLY A 140 -17.39 -17.91 5.98
C GLY A 140 -18.42 -18.59 5.08
N ALA A 141 -18.10 -19.74 4.47
CA ALA A 141 -19.08 -20.54 3.75
C ALA A 141 -19.92 -21.42 4.69
N VAL A 142 -19.53 -21.56 5.95
CA VAL A 142 -20.22 -22.41 6.93
C VAL A 142 -21.40 -21.63 7.53
N PRO A 143 -22.65 -22.06 7.34
CA PRO A 143 -23.78 -21.44 8.02
C PRO A 143 -23.77 -21.79 9.51
N PRO A 144 -24.10 -20.87 10.44
CA PRO A 144 -24.18 -21.17 11.87
C PRO A 144 -25.15 -22.31 12.21
N ASP A 145 -26.22 -22.48 11.43
CA ASP A 145 -27.18 -23.56 11.62
C ASP A 145 -26.57 -24.95 11.33
N VAL A 146 -25.55 -25.05 10.46
CA VAL A 146 -24.79 -26.30 10.22
C VAL A 146 -23.99 -26.69 11.46
N LEU A 147 -23.39 -25.72 12.16
CA LEU A 147 -22.63 -25.99 13.38
C LEU A 147 -23.55 -26.53 14.48
N THR A 148 -24.75 -25.96 14.60
CA THR A 148 -25.75 -26.44 15.55
C THR A 148 -26.30 -27.81 15.15
N TYR A 149 -26.44 -28.07 13.85
CA TYR A 149 -26.87 -29.35 13.32
C TYR A 149 -25.85 -30.45 13.60
N ALA A 150 -24.55 -30.18 13.47
CA ALA A 150 -23.50 -31.14 13.80
C ALA A 150 -23.56 -31.60 15.27
N LEU A 151 -23.81 -30.68 16.21
CA LEU A 151 -24.05 -31.04 17.61
C LEU A 151 -25.32 -31.88 17.80
N GLU A 152 -26.40 -31.54 17.10
CA GLU A 152 -27.67 -32.29 17.16
C GLU A 152 -27.54 -33.72 16.59
N GLU A 153 -26.67 -33.92 15.61
CA GLU A 153 -26.33 -35.25 15.05
C GLU A 153 -25.33 -36.04 15.92
N GLY A 154 -24.86 -35.47 17.03
CA GLY A 154 -24.08 -36.17 18.05
C GLY A 154 -22.57 -35.90 18.04
N ALA A 155 -22.11 -34.81 17.43
CA ALA A 155 -20.74 -34.32 17.63
C ALA A 155 -20.55 -33.82 19.07
N ALA A 156 -19.43 -34.16 19.69
CA ALA A 156 -19.04 -33.73 21.03
C ALA A 156 -18.66 -32.24 21.05
N GLU A 157 -17.89 -31.82 20.04
CA GLU A 157 -17.48 -30.45 19.78
C GLU A 157 -17.54 -30.16 18.28
N VAL A 158 -17.81 -28.90 17.94
CA VAL A 158 -17.73 -28.40 16.58
C VAL A 158 -16.81 -27.18 16.53
N ARG A 159 -15.78 -27.24 15.68
CA ARG A 159 -14.78 -26.18 15.56
C ARG A 159 -14.73 -25.63 14.15
N VAL A 160 -14.54 -24.33 14.02
CA VAL A 160 -14.21 -23.69 12.74
C VAL A 160 -12.76 -23.22 12.78
N ILE A 161 -11.92 -23.71 11.87
CA ILE A 161 -10.53 -23.27 11.73
C ILE A 161 -10.37 -22.50 10.41
N GLY A 162 -9.99 -21.23 10.54
CA GLY A 162 -9.84 -20.31 9.43
C GLY A 162 -8.53 -19.54 9.49
N CYS A 163 -8.23 -18.84 8.39
CA CYS A 163 -7.09 -17.93 8.29
C CYS A 163 -7.13 -16.83 9.37
N PRO A 164 -5.99 -16.24 9.73
CA PRO A 164 -5.95 -15.25 10.78
C PRO A 164 -6.61 -13.94 10.31
N PRO A 165 -6.99 -13.05 11.23
CA PRO A 165 -7.42 -11.69 10.91
C PRO A 165 -6.46 -11.05 9.88
N ASP A 166 -7.03 -10.30 8.94
CA ASP A 166 -6.30 -9.56 7.89
C ASP A 166 -5.51 -10.40 6.85
N ASP A 167 -5.34 -11.72 7.01
CA ASP A 167 -4.75 -12.64 6.01
C ASP A 167 -5.75 -13.70 5.50
N CYS A 168 -7.04 -13.35 5.47
CA CYS A 168 -8.05 -14.23 4.90
C CYS A 168 -7.96 -14.25 3.37
N ALA A 169 -7.81 -15.45 2.79
CA ALA A 169 -7.75 -15.65 1.34
C ALA A 169 -9.00 -15.11 0.60
N ASN A 170 -10.15 -15.13 1.27
CA ASN A 170 -11.43 -14.69 0.73
C ASN A 170 -11.92 -13.36 1.36
N ARG A 171 -10.98 -12.46 1.65
CA ARG A 171 -11.21 -11.10 2.19
C ARG A 171 -11.86 -11.09 3.58
N GLU A 172 -13.18 -10.91 3.67
CA GLU A 172 -13.88 -10.81 4.96
C GLU A 172 -14.49 -12.15 5.42
N GLY A 173 -14.17 -13.27 4.77
CA GLY A 173 -14.81 -14.56 5.06
C GLY A 173 -14.70 -15.03 6.52
N ASN A 174 -13.52 -14.95 7.13
CA ASN A 174 -13.33 -15.29 8.54
C ASN A 174 -14.03 -14.28 9.47
N ARG A 175 -13.97 -12.99 9.16
CA ARG A 175 -14.66 -11.92 9.90
C ARG A 175 -16.17 -12.09 9.88
N TRP A 176 -16.76 -12.43 8.75
CA TRP A 176 -18.20 -12.69 8.66
C TRP A 176 -18.59 -13.89 9.50
N GLU A 177 -17.79 -14.94 9.47
CA GLU A 177 -18.05 -16.11 10.28
C GLU A 177 -17.97 -15.80 11.77
N GLU A 178 -16.88 -15.18 12.21
CA GLU A 178 -16.74 -14.70 13.58
C GLU A 178 -17.98 -13.90 14.00
N GLN A 179 -18.37 -12.87 13.23
CA GLN A 179 -19.50 -12.02 13.58
C GLN A 179 -20.84 -12.78 13.63
N ARG A 180 -21.02 -13.83 12.84
CA ARG A 180 -22.20 -14.70 12.93
C ARG A 180 -22.19 -15.52 14.22
N LEU A 181 -21.03 -16.03 14.62
CA LEU A 181 -20.82 -16.82 15.84
C LEU A 181 -20.87 -15.97 17.13
N THR A 182 -20.38 -14.74 17.08
CA THR A 182 -20.50 -13.74 18.16
C THR A 182 -21.83 -12.99 18.14
N ARG A 183 -22.69 -13.28 17.15
CA ARG A 183 -24.06 -12.75 16.97
C ARG A 183 -24.13 -11.25 16.60
N GLU A 184 -23.04 -10.70 16.09
CA GLU A 184 -22.91 -9.34 15.56
C GLU A 184 -23.43 -9.22 14.11
N ARG A 185 -23.44 -10.33 13.35
CA ARG A 185 -23.90 -10.40 11.95
C ARG A 185 -24.97 -11.48 11.75
N VAL A 186 -25.87 -11.27 10.79
CA VAL A 186 -26.86 -12.27 10.37
C VAL A 186 -26.30 -13.18 9.25
N PRO A 187 -26.66 -14.48 9.22
CA PRO A 187 -27.45 -15.19 10.22
C PRO A 187 -26.70 -15.35 11.55
N LYS A 188 -27.39 -15.19 12.67
CA LYS A 188 -26.77 -15.24 14.00
C LYS A 188 -26.82 -16.66 14.53
N LEU A 189 -25.73 -17.11 15.15
CA LEU A 189 -25.76 -18.32 15.98
C LEU A 189 -26.88 -18.18 17.03
N ARG A 190 -27.81 -19.14 17.08
CA ARG A 190 -29.01 -19.03 17.92
C ARG A 190 -28.62 -18.95 19.39
N ARG A 191 -29.35 -18.17 20.18
CA ARG A 191 -28.94 -17.82 21.57
C ARG A 191 -28.78 -19.05 22.47
N ARG A 192 -29.57 -20.09 22.22
CA ARG A 192 -29.49 -21.37 22.95
C ARG A 192 -28.15 -22.09 22.76
N TYR A 193 -27.42 -21.80 21.67
CA TYR A 193 -26.08 -22.33 21.38
C TYR A 193 -24.98 -21.31 21.68
N ALA A 194 -25.24 -20.27 22.47
CA ALA A 194 -24.18 -19.32 22.83
C ALA A 194 -23.09 -20.00 23.68
N ASN A 195 -23.47 -20.90 24.59
CA ASN A 195 -22.59 -21.56 25.56
C ASN A 195 -22.52 -23.09 25.36
N VAL A 196 -22.52 -23.53 24.10
CA VAL A 196 -22.31 -24.95 23.72
C VAL A 196 -20.92 -25.08 23.08
N PRO A 197 -20.36 -26.30 22.95
CA PRO A 197 -19.01 -26.54 22.41
C PRO A 197 -18.94 -26.27 20.89
N ILE A 198 -19.10 -25.00 20.54
CA ILE A 198 -18.84 -24.44 19.22
C ILE A 198 -17.75 -23.39 19.41
N SER A 199 -16.58 -23.63 18.82
CA SER A 199 -15.40 -22.77 18.88
C SER A 199 -15.00 -22.30 17.49
N ALA A 200 -14.26 -21.19 17.42
CA ALA A 200 -13.69 -20.71 16.16
C ALA A 200 -12.26 -20.21 16.40
N VAL A 201 -11.33 -20.71 15.61
CA VAL A 201 -9.90 -20.46 15.77
C VAL A 201 -9.35 -19.88 14.48
N TRP A 202 -8.64 -18.76 14.61
CA TRP A 202 -8.17 -17.93 13.49
C TRP A 202 -6.64 -17.87 13.51
N LEU A 203 -5.97 -18.76 12.79
CA LEU A 203 -4.52 -18.98 12.85
C LEU A 203 -3.89 -18.99 11.46
N ALA A 204 -2.56 -18.93 11.41
CA ALA A 204 -1.84 -19.07 10.16
C ALA A 204 -2.04 -20.48 9.57
N PRO A 205 -2.07 -20.62 8.23
CA PRO A 205 -2.38 -21.89 7.58
C PRO A 205 -1.48 -23.07 7.92
N ASP A 206 -0.28 -22.86 8.43
CA ASP A 206 0.68 -23.87 8.88
C ASP A 206 0.47 -24.31 10.34
N GLU A 207 -0.47 -23.68 11.05
CA GLU A 207 -0.71 -23.85 12.48
C GLU A 207 -1.98 -24.64 12.80
N PHE A 208 -2.48 -25.47 11.87
CA PHE A 208 -3.73 -26.22 12.05
C PHE A 208 -3.76 -27.10 13.30
N GLU A 209 -2.66 -27.81 13.61
CA GLU A 209 -2.57 -28.63 14.82
C GLU A 209 -2.60 -27.77 16.10
N GLN A 210 -2.04 -26.56 16.07
CA GLN A 210 -2.21 -25.62 17.19
C GLN A 210 -3.69 -25.29 17.35
N GLY A 211 -4.41 -25.10 16.24
CA GLY A 211 -5.85 -24.88 16.25
C GLY A 211 -6.68 -26.05 16.81
N LEU A 212 -6.17 -27.29 16.76
CA LEU A 212 -6.76 -28.46 17.44
C LEU A 212 -6.36 -28.52 18.93
N ALA A 213 -5.11 -28.18 19.24
CA ALA A 213 -4.55 -28.20 20.59
C ALA A 213 -4.94 -27.01 21.46
N VAL A 214 -5.57 -25.97 20.89
CA VAL A 214 -6.21 -24.91 21.67
C VAL A 214 -7.34 -25.55 22.45
N ASP A 215 -7.02 -25.99 23.68
CA ASP A 215 -8.01 -26.16 24.73
C ASP A 215 -8.73 -24.84 24.81
N VAL A 216 -10.05 -24.89 24.62
CA VAL A 216 -10.92 -23.72 24.58
C VAL A 216 -11.13 -23.11 26.00
N TYR A 217 -10.12 -23.31 26.84
CA TYR A 217 -9.81 -22.99 28.23
C TYR A 217 -10.54 -23.83 29.29
N ALA A 218 -9.69 -24.55 30.04
CA ALA A 218 -9.99 -25.59 31.01
C ALA A 218 -10.63 -25.13 32.33
N GLU A 219 -11.15 -23.91 32.45
CA GLU A 219 -11.89 -23.47 33.65
C GLU A 219 -12.71 -22.20 33.31
N GLU A 220 -14.04 -22.28 33.46
CA GLU A 220 -15.09 -21.29 33.13
C GLU A 220 -15.54 -21.22 31.64
N THR A 221 -16.57 -22.00 31.34
CA THR A 221 -17.19 -22.29 30.02
C THR A 221 -17.86 -21.09 29.32
N ASN A 222 -17.08 -20.11 28.87
CA ASN A 222 -17.58 -19.03 28.01
C ASN A 222 -17.19 -19.22 26.53
N TRP A 223 -17.91 -20.11 25.84
CA TRP A 223 -17.74 -20.38 24.40
C TRP A 223 -17.97 -19.16 23.49
N LEU A 224 -18.54 -18.06 23.99
CA LEU A 224 -18.67 -16.84 23.21
C LEU A 224 -17.32 -16.13 23.05
N GLU A 225 -16.49 -16.10 24.10
CA GLU A 225 -15.17 -15.44 24.06
C GLU A 225 -14.21 -16.19 23.14
N THR A 226 -14.37 -17.51 23.05
CA THR A 226 -13.46 -18.38 22.30
C THR A 226 -13.65 -18.31 20.79
N ARG A 227 -14.72 -17.65 20.34
CA ARG A 227 -14.98 -17.36 18.92
C ARG A 227 -14.36 -16.03 18.49
N ARG A 228 -13.99 -15.16 19.44
CA ARG A 228 -13.53 -13.81 19.13
C ARG A 228 -12.14 -13.85 18.50
N MET A 229 -12.07 -13.27 17.33
CA MET A 229 -10.86 -12.81 16.64
C MET A 229 -10.35 -11.57 17.38
N LEU A 230 -9.82 -11.78 18.59
CA LEU A 230 -9.17 -10.72 19.33
C LEU A 230 -7.95 -10.27 18.52
N SER A 231 -8.03 -9.11 17.88
CA SER A 231 -6.81 -8.34 17.64
C SER A 231 -6.32 -7.94 19.03
N THR A 232 -5.22 -8.51 19.52
CA THR A 232 -4.61 -8.08 20.78
C THR A 232 -3.92 -6.74 20.60
N LEU A 233 -4.63 -5.73 20.06
CA LEU A 233 -4.19 -4.35 20.01
C LEU A 233 -4.36 -3.74 21.41
N ASN A 234 -3.44 -4.09 22.29
CA ASN A 234 -3.30 -3.44 23.59
C ASN A 234 -2.61 -2.09 23.39
N TRP A 235 -3.01 -1.05 24.13
CA TRP A 235 -2.31 0.25 24.15
C TRP A 235 -0.78 0.08 24.35
N ARG A 236 -0.37 -0.95 25.09
CA ARG A 236 1.04 -1.33 25.28
C ARG A 236 1.79 -1.57 23.97
N ASN A 237 1.13 -2.10 22.93
CA ASN A 237 1.74 -2.36 21.62
C ASN A 237 2.08 -1.07 20.87
N PHE A 238 1.44 0.05 21.21
CA PHE A 238 1.70 1.35 20.58
C PHE A 238 2.76 2.18 21.30
N VAL A 239 3.16 1.78 22.52
CA VAL A 239 4.21 2.47 23.29
C VAL A 239 5.51 2.64 22.49
N PRO A 240 6.04 1.62 21.79
CA PRO A 240 7.27 1.78 21.00
C PRO A 240 7.12 2.81 19.87
N ALA A 241 6.00 2.78 19.15
CA ALA A 241 5.74 3.70 18.04
C ALA A 241 5.59 5.15 18.53
N PHE A 242 4.84 5.38 19.61
CA PHE A 242 4.71 6.71 20.21
C PHE A 242 6.02 7.21 20.82
N THR A 243 6.82 6.31 21.40
CA THR A 243 8.15 6.67 21.93
C THR A 243 9.09 7.10 20.81
N MET A 244 9.12 6.37 19.69
CA MET A 244 9.90 6.73 18.51
C MET A 244 9.47 8.10 17.97
N LEU A 245 8.15 8.34 17.83
CA LEU A 245 7.61 9.61 17.38
C LEU A 245 8.02 10.76 18.31
N ALA A 246 7.92 10.56 19.63
CA ALA A 246 8.31 11.54 20.62
C ALA A 246 9.82 11.87 20.56
N ILE A 247 10.67 10.86 20.36
CA ILE A 247 12.12 11.05 20.18
C ILE A 247 12.39 11.88 18.93
N VAL A 248 11.76 11.56 17.79
CA VAL A 248 11.93 12.32 16.54
C VAL A 248 11.51 13.78 16.72
N MET A 249 10.35 14.03 17.35
CA MET A 249 9.91 15.40 17.64
C MET A 249 10.84 16.14 18.60
N LEU A 250 11.36 15.46 19.64
CA LEU A 250 12.32 16.05 20.57
C LEU A 250 13.61 16.45 19.84
N ILE A 251 14.12 15.60 18.95
CA ILE A 251 15.28 15.91 18.11
C ILE A 251 14.98 17.13 17.24
N GLN A 252 13.82 17.19 16.58
CA GLN A 252 13.47 18.36 15.77
C GLN A 252 13.45 19.66 16.59
N ILE A 253 12.90 19.63 17.80
CA ILE A 253 12.87 20.79 18.72
C ILE A 253 14.28 21.16 19.19
N LEU A 254 15.11 20.18 19.54
CA LEU A 254 16.48 20.44 20.01
C LEU A 254 17.38 21.01 18.90
N PHE A 255 17.11 20.66 17.65
CA PHE A 255 17.89 21.11 16.49
C PHE A 255 17.27 22.32 15.78
N SER A 256 16.08 22.81 16.18
CA SER A 256 15.44 23.96 15.54
C SER A 256 16.17 25.28 15.81
N ASP A 257 16.85 25.39 16.96
CA ASP A 257 17.57 26.60 17.38
C ASP A 257 19.07 26.56 17.04
N LEU A 258 19.50 25.64 16.17
CA LEU A 258 20.87 25.68 15.66
C LEU A 258 21.03 26.93 14.79
N ASN A 259 21.68 27.93 15.39
CA ASN A 259 22.11 29.14 14.70
C ASN A 259 22.99 28.77 13.50
N TYR A 260 22.39 28.73 12.32
CA TYR A 260 23.11 28.62 11.07
C TYR A 260 23.97 29.88 10.90
N ARG A 261 25.23 29.79 11.32
CA ARG A 261 26.24 30.81 11.04
C ARG A 261 26.79 30.52 9.66
N SER A 262 26.41 31.33 8.67
CA SER A 262 27.19 31.40 7.43
C SER A 262 28.64 31.73 7.82
N PRO A 263 29.66 31.05 7.28
CA PRO A 263 31.03 31.52 7.38
C PRO A 263 31.05 33.00 6.94
N ALA A 264 31.62 33.88 7.76
CA ALA A 264 31.72 35.29 7.42
C ALA A 264 32.57 35.40 6.14
N ALA A 265 31.96 35.86 5.03
CA ALA A 265 32.71 36.22 3.84
C ALA A 265 33.58 37.43 4.20
N GLN A 266 34.87 37.20 4.47
CA GLN A 266 35.81 38.27 4.82
C GLN A 266 36.24 39.10 3.62
N GLU A 267 36.04 38.61 2.39
CA GLU A 267 36.59 39.20 1.18
C GLU A 267 35.48 39.71 0.26
N ALA A 268 35.69 40.87 -0.38
CA ALA A 268 34.82 41.41 -1.42
C ALA A 268 35.27 40.87 -2.80
N ARG A 269 34.39 40.92 -3.80
CA ARG A 269 34.71 40.45 -5.16
C ARG A 269 34.29 41.47 -6.21
N ILE A 270 35.17 41.74 -7.16
CA ILE A 270 34.83 42.46 -8.40
C ILE A 270 34.70 41.42 -9.51
N GLN A 271 33.60 41.47 -10.24
CA GLN A 271 33.33 40.56 -11.36
C GLN A 271 32.92 41.35 -12.59
N VAL A 272 33.66 41.20 -13.69
CA VAL A 272 33.29 41.73 -15.01
C VAL A 272 32.72 40.58 -15.82
N VAL A 273 31.45 40.70 -16.24
CA VAL A 273 30.74 39.70 -17.03
C VAL A 273 30.19 40.36 -18.28
N LEU A 274 30.85 40.13 -19.41
CA LEU A 274 30.34 40.50 -20.73
C LEU A 274 29.75 39.26 -21.37
N THR A 275 28.44 39.28 -21.59
CA THR A 275 27.70 38.14 -22.14
C THR A 275 27.89 37.97 -23.64
N ASP A 276 28.25 39.04 -24.35
CA ASP A 276 28.69 39.03 -25.74
C ASP A 276 29.73 40.15 -25.97
N VAL A 277 31.01 39.81 -25.98
CA VAL A 277 32.09 40.78 -26.24
C VAL A 277 32.03 41.43 -27.62
N GLY A 278 31.31 40.85 -28.59
CA GLY A 278 31.17 41.39 -29.94
C GLY A 278 30.09 42.46 -30.08
N GLN A 279 29.13 42.53 -29.14
CA GLN A 279 27.94 43.39 -29.24
C GLN A 279 28.22 44.90 -29.47
N PRO A 280 29.28 45.53 -28.90
CA PRO A 280 29.59 46.93 -29.20
C PRO A 280 29.94 47.20 -30.68
N PHE A 281 30.38 46.19 -31.42
CA PHE A 281 30.79 46.31 -32.83
C PHE A 281 29.72 45.83 -33.83
N THR A 282 28.57 45.36 -33.34
CA THR A 282 27.55 44.70 -34.16
C THR A 282 26.19 45.42 -34.18
N TYR A 283 26.03 46.52 -33.43
CA TYR A 283 24.77 47.26 -33.36
C TYR A 283 24.52 48.13 -34.61
N TYR A 284 23.65 47.66 -35.51
CA TYR A 284 23.02 48.46 -36.58
C TYR A 284 21.71 49.06 -36.06
N GLY A 285 21.74 50.27 -35.49
CA GLY A 285 20.50 50.93 -35.05
C GLY A 285 20.70 52.38 -34.61
N TYR A 286 20.38 53.32 -35.50
CA TYR A 286 20.24 54.77 -35.30
C TYR A 286 21.45 55.51 -34.68
N GLY A 287 22.41 55.88 -35.54
CA GLY A 287 23.52 56.78 -35.22
C GLY A 287 24.87 56.06 -35.28
N GLU A 288 25.68 56.42 -36.28
CA GLU A 288 27.07 55.99 -36.54
C GLU A 288 27.51 54.63 -35.97
N ALA A 289 27.44 53.58 -36.80
CA ALA A 289 28.13 52.33 -36.50
C ALA A 289 29.63 52.60 -36.38
N ILE A 290 30.24 52.30 -35.22
CA ILE A 290 31.70 52.29 -35.08
C ILE A 290 32.20 51.24 -36.07
N SER A 291 32.91 51.70 -37.11
CA SER A 291 33.49 50.78 -38.10
C SER A 291 34.41 49.81 -37.37
N LYS A 292 34.03 48.54 -37.34
CA LYS A 292 34.81 47.46 -36.73
C LYS A 292 36.25 47.49 -37.31
N PRO A 293 37.28 47.84 -36.51
CA PRO A 293 38.63 47.95 -37.03
C PRO A 293 39.13 46.59 -37.50
N ALA A 294 39.82 46.53 -38.65
CA ALA A 294 40.47 45.30 -39.10
C ALA A 294 41.77 45.08 -38.31
N GLY A 295 41.97 43.87 -37.78
CA GLY A 295 43.15 43.48 -37.00
C GLY A 295 42.82 43.01 -35.58
N THR A 296 43.83 42.97 -34.72
CA THR A 296 43.69 42.49 -33.34
C THR A 296 43.14 43.60 -32.42
N LEU A 297 41.99 43.33 -31.82
CA LEU A 297 41.38 44.14 -30.77
C LEU A 297 41.72 43.54 -29.40
N GLN A 298 41.93 44.38 -28.40
CA GLN A 298 42.27 43.95 -27.04
C GLN A 298 41.22 44.47 -26.06
N LEU A 299 40.57 43.58 -25.33
CA LEU A 299 39.70 43.93 -24.22
C LEU A 299 40.55 44.04 -22.96
N ASN A 300 40.53 45.20 -22.34
CA ASN A 300 41.33 45.54 -21.18
C ASN A 300 40.42 45.77 -19.97
N VAL A 301 40.84 45.25 -18.82
CA VAL A 301 40.25 45.55 -17.52
C VAL A 301 41.33 46.23 -16.68
N GLU A 302 40.98 47.38 -16.15
CA GLU A 302 41.82 48.23 -15.33
C GLU A 302 41.15 48.44 -13.97
N LEU A 303 41.94 48.33 -12.92
CA LEU A 303 41.54 48.60 -11.54
C LEU A 303 42.46 49.69 -10.96
N ASP A 304 41.87 50.79 -10.49
CA ASP A 304 42.58 51.92 -9.87
C ASP A 304 43.76 52.46 -10.70
N GLY A 305 43.65 52.43 -12.04
CA GLY A 305 44.71 52.87 -12.94
C GLY A 305 45.70 51.77 -13.36
N GLU A 306 45.61 50.57 -12.78
CA GLU A 306 46.48 49.44 -13.11
C GLU A 306 45.79 48.48 -14.08
N LEU A 307 46.44 48.17 -15.21
CA LEU A 307 45.96 47.20 -16.17
C LEU A 307 46.09 45.77 -15.60
N VAL A 308 44.96 45.17 -15.21
CA VAL A 308 44.92 43.87 -14.52
C VAL A 308 44.58 42.70 -15.43
N SER A 309 43.98 42.95 -16.61
CA SER A 309 43.71 41.91 -17.59
C SER A 309 43.67 42.47 -19.00
N THR A 310 44.22 41.71 -19.95
CA THR A 310 44.11 41.98 -21.38
C THR A 310 43.83 40.69 -22.12
N VAL A 311 42.74 40.65 -22.89
CA VAL A 311 42.41 39.52 -23.76
C VAL A 311 42.32 40.01 -25.20
N SER A 312 43.04 39.33 -26.09
CA SER A 312 43.09 39.70 -27.51
C SER A 312 42.08 38.90 -28.32
N PHE A 313 41.37 39.59 -29.20
CA PHE A 313 40.39 39.05 -30.12
C PHE A 313 40.77 39.49 -31.54
N GLU A 314 40.76 38.56 -32.48
CA GLU A 314 40.82 38.93 -33.90
C GLU A 314 39.47 39.53 -34.30
N SER A 315 39.50 40.67 -34.98
CA SER A 315 38.29 41.37 -35.40
C SER A 315 37.30 40.40 -36.06
N ASP A 316 37.73 39.59 -37.03
CA ASP A 316 36.86 38.66 -37.76
C ASP A 316 36.18 37.57 -36.91
N SER A 317 36.68 37.29 -35.70
CA SER A 317 36.08 36.28 -34.80
C SER A 317 34.89 36.81 -34.01
N LEU A 318 34.74 38.13 -33.87
CA LEU A 318 33.63 38.78 -33.16
C LEU A 318 32.39 38.88 -34.06
N LYS A 319 31.63 37.80 -34.19
CA LYS A 319 30.46 37.70 -35.07
C LYS A 319 29.14 37.85 -34.28
N PRO A 320 28.13 38.57 -34.80
CA PRO A 320 26.85 38.78 -34.10
C PRO A 320 26.07 37.49 -33.77
N ALA A 321 26.27 36.41 -34.53
CA ALA A 321 25.56 35.15 -34.38
C ALA A 321 26.23 34.17 -33.39
N GLU A 322 27.42 34.49 -32.88
CA GLU A 322 28.24 33.63 -32.02
C GLU A 322 28.72 34.46 -30.80
N PRO A 323 27.85 34.65 -29.78
CA PRO A 323 28.20 35.46 -28.62
C PRO A 323 29.36 34.82 -27.86
N GLN A 324 30.39 35.63 -27.59
CA GLN A 324 31.54 35.20 -26.80
C GLN A 324 31.45 35.80 -25.41
N ILE A 325 31.45 34.94 -24.39
CA ILE A 325 31.34 35.37 -22.99
C ILE A 325 32.74 35.65 -22.45
N PHE A 326 32.91 36.82 -21.83
CA PHE A 326 34.08 37.15 -21.04
C PHE A 326 33.68 37.26 -19.57
N VAL A 327 34.36 36.47 -18.73
CA VAL A 327 34.24 36.55 -17.28
C VAL A 327 35.62 36.79 -16.71
N TRP A 328 35.74 37.87 -15.97
CA TRP A 328 36.91 38.16 -15.16
C TRP A 328 36.48 38.41 -13.73
N GLU A 329 37.21 37.86 -12.78
CA GLU A 329 36.95 38.07 -11.36
C GLU A 329 38.23 38.27 -10.58
N ARG A 330 38.15 39.12 -9.55
CA ARG A 330 39.21 39.31 -8.58
C ARG A 330 38.63 39.47 -7.19
N VAL A 331 39.27 38.81 -6.25
CA VAL A 331 39.02 38.98 -4.83
C VAL A 331 39.81 40.20 -4.35
N VAL A 332 39.15 41.10 -3.63
CA VAL A 332 39.72 42.35 -3.13
C VAL A 332 39.35 42.55 -1.67
N GLU A 333 40.20 43.26 -0.93
CA GLU A 333 39.85 43.75 0.40
C GLU A 333 38.76 44.83 0.30
N PRO A 334 37.89 45.01 1.30
CA PRO A 334 36.86 46.04 1.29
C PRO A 334 37.47 47.46 1.19
N ASP A 335 37.25 48.14 0.08
CA ASP A 335 37.69 49.51 -0.19
C ASP A 335 36.90 50.10 -1.37
N THR A 336 37.21 51.34 -1.76
CA THR A 336 36.70 51.98 -2.97
C THR A 336 37.61 51.67 -4.17
N PHE A 337 37.04 51.11 -5.23
CA PHE A 337 37.76 50.72 -6.45
C PHE A 337 37.20 51.41 -7.68
N ALA A 338 38.06 51.99 -8.52
CA ALA A 338 37.75 52.43 -9.86
C ALA A 338 37.93 51.27 -10.84
N VAL A 339 36.85 50.85 -11.50
CA VAL A 339 36.88 49.79 -12.52
C VAL A 339 36.67 50.41 -13.89
N LYS A 340 37.64 50.21 -14.77
CA LYS A 340 37.55 50.63 -16.17
C LYS A 340 37.69 49.42 -17.09
N VAL A 341 36.78 49.30 -18.05
CA VAL A 341 36.78 48.25 -19.06
C VAL A 341 36.74 48.92 -20.43
N TYR A 342 37.70 48.62 -21.28
CA TYR A 342 37.83 49.27 -22.58
C TYR A 342 38.45 48.37 -23.65
N TRP A 343 38.13 48.66 -24.90
CA TRP A 343 38.80 48.10 -26.05
C TRP A 343 39.99 48.95 -26.46
N SER A 344 41.09 48.33 -26.86
CA SER A 344 42.19 49.00 -27.57
C SER A 344 42.49 48.27 -28.88
N HIS A 345 42.76 49.02 -29.94
CA HIS A 345 43.18 48.46 -31.23
C HIS A 345 44.70 48.41 -31.31
N LYS A 346 45.27 47.21 -31.45
CA LYS A 346 46.72 46.99 -31.34
C LYS A 346 47.54 47.75 -32.37
N ALA A 347 47.01 47.95 -33.59
CA ALA A 347 47.75 48.60 -34.68
C ALA A 347 47.63 50.13 -34.69
N SER A 348 46.46 50.69 -34.32
CA SER A 348 46.25 52.15 -34.33
C SER A 348 46.35 52.81 -32.96
N GLY A 349 46.33 52.02 -31.88
CA GLY A 349 46.28 52.54 -30.51
C GLY A 349 44.94 53.20 -30.14
N ALA A 350 43.92 53.12 -30.99
CA ALA A 350 42.60 53.67 -30.70
C ALA A 350 41.96 52.94 -29.51
N VAL A 351 41.34 53.69 -28.60
CA VAL A 351 40.70 53.18 -27.39
C VAL A 351 39.21 53.48 -27.43
N PHE A 352 38.39 52.52 -26.96
CA PHE A 352 36.95 52.65 -26.84
C PHE A 352 36.50 52.14 -25.46
N ASP A 353 36.03 53.04 -24.61
CA ASP A 353 35.61 52.73 -23.25
C ASP A 353 34.23 52.08 -23.23
N ILE A 354 34.12 50.94 -22.53
CA ILE A 354 32.86 50.20 -22.32
C ILE A 354 32.25 50.59 -20.97
N TYR A 355 33.10 50.75 -19.96
CA TYR A 355 32.69 51.01 -18.59
C TYR A 355 33.79 51.80 -17.86
N ASP A 356 33.43 52.80 -17.08
CA ASP A 356 34.36 53.60 -16.27
C ASP A 356 33.60 54.18 -15.06
N GLN A 357 33.59 53.46 -13.93
CA GLN A 357 32.95 53.91 -12.69
C GLN A 357 33.69 53.42 -11.44
N GLN A 358 33.39 54.07 -10.32
CA GLN A 358 33.87 53.69 -9.00
C GLN A 358 32.81 52.92 -8.20
N PHE A 359 33.26 51.95 -7.42
CA PHE A 359 32.44 51.17 -6.51
C PHE A 359 32.99 51.27 -5.09
N ASP A 360 32.11 51.42 -4.11
CA ASP A 360 32.44 51.25 -2.70
C ASP A 360 32.02 49.82 -2.28
N LEU A 361 33.00 49.00 -1.89
CA LEU A 361 32.81 47.58 -1.63
C LEU A 361 33.02 47.24 -0.15
N ASN A 362 31.97 46.71 0.48
CA ASN A 362 32.03 46.17 1.83
C ASN A 362 32.31 44.66 1.82
N ALA A 363 32.73 44.10 2.96
CA ALA A 363 32.98 42.67 3.12
C ALA A 363 31.78 41.81 2.69
N GLY A 364 32.04 40.79 1.87
CA GLY A 364 31.02 39.88 1.34
C GLY A 364 30.17 40.44 0.20
N GLN A 365 30.40 41.69 -0.24
CA GLN A 365 29.74 42.25 -1.41
C GLN A 365 30.44 41.83 -2.71
N ILE A 366 29.65 41.75 -3.78
CA ILE A 366 30.12 41.50 -5.14
C ILE A 366 29.73 42.67 -6.02
N ALA A 367 30.70 43.46 -6.50
CA ALA A 367 30.45 44.43 -7.57
C ALA A 367 30.49 43.69 -8.89
N ARG A 368 29.38 43.76 -9.65
CA ARG A 368 29.28 43.10 -10.95
C ARG A 368 29.10 44.14 -12.05
N VAL A 369 30.07 44.22 -12.96
CA VAL A 369 29.96 44.97 -14.21
C VAL A 369 29.33 44.04 -15.25
N THR A 370 28.10 44.32 -15.65
CA THR A 370 27.39 43.57 -16.69
C THR A 370 27.12 44.44 -17.91
N GLN A 371 27.14 43.81 -19.08
CA GLN A 371 26.80 44.45 -20.35
C GLN A 371 25.37 45.04 -20.35
N GLY A 372 25.25 46.36 -20.50
CA GLY A 372 23.96 47.08 -20.57
C GLY A 372 23.72 48.13 -19.48
N GLN A 373 24.67 48.35 -18.56
CA GLN A 373 24.65 49.43 -17.56
C GLN A 373 25.61 50.56 -17.88
#